data_AF-A0A1H2QQF9-F1
#
_entry.id   AF-A0A1H2QQF9-F1
#
_cell.length_a   1.000
_cell.length_b   1.000
_cell.length_c   1.000
_cell.angle_alpha   90.00
_cell.angle_beta   90.00
_cell.angle_gamma   90.00
#
_symmetry.space_group_name_H-M   'P 1'
#
loop_
_entity.id
_entity.type
_entity.pdbx_description
1 polymer ?
#
loop_
_entity_poly.entity_id
_entity_poly.type
_entity_poly.pdbx_seq_one_letter_code
_entity_poly.pdbx_strand_id
1 'polypeptide(L)'
;MKRTVLFGASKRGQVAYDKLKDDINIVAFVDNDKNKQGTNFCGLKVYNPEILKDNDYNVIISSMYDIEIVKQLIEYGVKKFSIFEIVNDNFEVKKFNYSNIDDFSINPKRITLVIENHSGSNTFALLKKASENILRKYEIIALDKNVKNEDYYYNILTSKMFIYTHDSSYDGNRINVQLWHGFPLKGLSYMSNYLEDKKKKTNQKEWEKLNLIVSYSQTYTTLMNACYGVNGDKYVITGMPRNDLLLNSNGKKLLSEVLDVDLIGKKIVFYMPTFRKTIYGQENGVADKFNILDVDDFDYKDFDNFLRKNNILLILKYHPFHVEQAKGFLANKKVNNLYILEDNHLRDEEIDLYEVLNAADLLITDYSSIYFDYLLLERPIIFTPLDLEEYEKNRGFLLEPYDFWAPGPKCYTFEQLTEEILKCLNDNGYYQKERQTICNIVHHYKDANSSERVWKLIDELMENS
;
A
#
# COMPACT_ATOMS: atom_id res chain seq x y z
N MET A 1 -37.82 -17.58 11.77
CA MET A 1 -36.57 -16.91 11.33
C MET A 1 -35.66 -17.96 10.70
N LYS A 2 -35.10 -17.71 9.51
CA LYS A 2 -34.18 -18.67 8.86
C LYS A 2 -32.93 -18.85 9.74
N ARG A 3 -32.44 -20.09 9.85
CA ARG A 3 -31.29 -20.45 10.71
C ARG A 3 -30.01 -19.85 10.12
N THR A 4 -29.23 -19.15 10.94
CA THR A 4 -27.98 -18.52 10.54
C THR A 4 -26.78 -19.26 11.15
N VAL A 5 -25.74 -19.42 10.35
CA VAL A 5 -24.44 -19.96 10.78
C VAL A 5 -23.34 -18.91 10.57
N LEU A 6 -22.46 -18.79 11.54
CA LEU A 6 -21.28 -17.92 11.44
C LEU A 6 -20.08 -18.73 10.95
N PHE A 7 -19.50 -18.34 9.82
CA PHE A 7 -18.30 -18.97 9.26
C PHE A 7 -17.04 -18.30 9.82
N GLY A 8 -16.42 -18.95 10.81
CA GLY A 8 -15.18 -18.54 11.47
C GLY A 8 -15.34 -18.42 12.98
N ALA A 9 -14.92 -19.46 13.72
CA ALA A 9 -14.89 -19.48 15.18
C ALA A 9 -13.60 -18.83 15.69
N SER A 10 -13.55 -17.50 15.63
CA SER A 10 -12.41 -16.68 16.04
C SER A 10 -12.87 -15.49 16.87
N LYS A 11 -11.95 -14.63 17.31
CA LYS A 11 -12.30 -13.36 17.98
C LYS A 11 -13.24 -12.50 17.13
N ARG A 12 -13.06 -12.46 15.80
CA ARG A 12 -13.98 -11.77 14.88
C ARG A 12 -15.36 -12.43 14.85
N GLY A 13 -15.41 -13.77 14.90
CA GLY A 13 -16.66 -14.53 15.02
C GLY A 13 -17.41 -14.27 16.32
N GLN A 14 -16.69 -14.14 17.43
CA GLN A 14 -17.29 -13.75 18.71
C GLN A 14 -17.90 -12.35 18.65
N VAL A 15 -17.16 -11.38 18.10
CA VAL A 15 -17.69 -10.01 17.93
C VAL A 15 -18.93 -9.99 17.03
N ALA A 16 -18.92 -10.76 15.93
CA ALA A 16 -20.08 -10.91 15.06
C ALA A 16 -21.28 -11.52 15.81
N TYR A 17 -21.05 -12.57 16.59
CA TYR A 17 -22.08 -13.19 17.42
C TYR A 17 -22.67 -12.21 18.42
N ASP A 18 -21.84 -11.51 19.19
CA ASP A 18 -22.31 -10.59 20.22
C ASP A 18 -23.11 -9.41 19.64
N LYS A 19 -22.76 -8.93 18.45
CA LYS A 19 -23.48 -7.84 17.78
C LYS A 19 -24.75 -8.27 17.06
N LEU A 20 -24.90 -9.55 16.70
CA LEU A 20 -25.99 -10.03 15.84
C LEU A 20 -26.98 -10.97 16.53
N LYS A 21 -26.61 -11.61 17.66
CA LYS A 21 -27.40 -12.69 18.28
C LYS A 21 -28.83 -12.29 18.69
N ASP A 22 -29.06 -11.01 18.98
CA ASP A 22 -30.38 -10.51 19.39
C ASP A 22 -31.28 -10.21 18.17
N ASP A 23 -30.69 -10.00 16.99
CA ASP A 23 -31.39 -9.61 15.76
C ASP A 23 -31.61 -10.78 14.79
N ILE A 24 -30.83 -11.86 14.90
CA ILE A 24 -30.91 -13.01 13.99
C ILE A 24 -30.74 -14.34 14.73
N ASN A 25 -31.38 -15.39 14.20
CA ASN A 25 -31.32 -16.74 14.78
C ASN A 25 -29.99 -17.46 14.46
N ILE A 26 -28.94 -17.18 15.23
CA ILE A 26 -27.63 -17.83 15.11
C ILE A 26 -27.67 -19.19 15.82
N VAL A 27 -27.52 -20.27 15.05
CA VAL A 27 -27.66 -21.64 15.58
C VAL A 27 -26.33 -22.37 15.76
N ALA A 28 -25.27 -21.94 15.06
CA ALA A 28 -23.98 -22.61 15.08
C ALA A 28 -22.84 -21.76 14.51
N PHE A 29 -21.62 -22.19 14.78
CA PHE A 29 -20.43 -21.77 14.03
C PHE A 29 -20.00 -22.89 13.07
N VAL A 30 -19.31 -22.52 11.99
CA VAL A 30 -18.54 -23.44 11.15
C VAL A 30 -17.11 -22.93 11.00
N ASP A 31 -16.13 -23.83 10.95
CA ASP A 31 -14.72 -23.46 10.82
C ASP A 31 -13.92 -24.56 10.09
N ASN A 32 -12.99 -24.16 9.22
CA ASN A 32 -12.11 -25.08 8.50
C ASN A 32 -11.02 -25.70 9.41
N ASP A 33 -10.76 -25.11 10.58
CA ASP A 33 -9.84 -25.67 11.57
C ASP A 33 -10.44 -26.90 12.27
N LYS A 34 -9.92 -28.08 11.93
CA LYS A 34 -10.34 -29.36 12.50
C LYS A 34 -10.25 -29.41 14.03
N ASN A 35 -9.35 -28.65 14.65
CA ASN A 35 -9.19 -28.64 16.10
C ASN A 35 -10.35 -27.92 16.80
N LYS A 36 -11.07 -27.03 16.09
CA LYS A 36 -12.25 -26.35 16.62
C LYS A 36 -13.52 -27.14 16.39
N GLN A 37 -13.57 -27.99 15.37
CA GLN A 37 -14.77 -28.75 15.01
C GLN A 37 -15.19 -29.70 16.15
N GLY A 38 -16.48 -29.73 16.46
CA GLY A 38 -17.05 -30.50 17.58
C GLY A 38 -16.97 -29.82 18.94
N THR A 39 -16.21 -28.72 19.07
CA THR A 39 -16.14 -27.92 20.30
C THR A 39 -17.31 -26.94 20.42
N ASN A 40 -17.41 -26.27 21.57
CA ASN A 40 -18.35 -25.17 21.79
C ASN A 40 -17.61 -23.82 21.77
N PHE A 41 -18.18 -22.84 21.07
CA PHE A 41 -17.70 -21.47 20.99
C PHE A 41 -18.88 -20.51 21.17
N CYS A 42 -18.76 -19.56 22.10
CA CYS A 42 -19.88 -18.68 22.51
C CYS A 42 -21.16 -19.44 22.93
N GLY A 43 -21.02 -20.65 23.47
CA GLY A 43 -22.14 -21.52 23.86
C GLY A 43 -22.80 -22.28 22.70
N LEU A 44 -22.31 -22.13 21.47
CA LEU A 44 -22.79 -22.81 20.27
C LEU A 44 -21.79 -23.84 19.77
N LYS A 45 -22.27 -24.90 19.13
CA LYS A 45 -21.39 -25.93 18.55
C LYS A 45 -20.70 -25.41 17.29
N VAL A 46 -19.42 -25.77 17.13
CA VAL A 46 -18.63 -25.52 15.92
C VAL A 46 -18.68 -26.77 15.05
N TYR A 47 -19.15 -26.66 13.81
CA TYR A 47 -19.25 -27.77 12.88
C TYR A 47 -18.22 -27.70 11.76
N ASN A 48 -18.02 -28.84 11.11
CA ASN A 48 -17.36 -28.90 9.82
C ASN A 48 -18.23 -28.17 8.77
N PRO A 49 -17.68 -27.29 7.93
CA PRO A 49 -18.42 -26.56 6.89
C PRO A 49 -19.21 -27.44 5.91
N GLU A 50 -18.93 -28.73 5.79
CA GLU A 50 -19.74 -29.65 4.97
C GLU A 50 -21.23 -29.69 5.36
N ILE A 51 -21.59 -29.29 6.59
CA ILE A 51 -23.01 -29.16 6.99
C ILE A 51 -23.77 -28.13 6.14
N LEU A 52 -23.08 -27.28 5.38
CA LEU A 52 -23.68 -26.28 4.51
C LEU A 52 -24.11 -26.88 3.16
N LYS A 53 -23.59 -28.05 2.76
CA LYS A 53 -24.04 -28.76 1.56
C LYS A 53 -25.49 -29.16 1.73
N ASP A 54 -26.33 -28.89 0.73
CA ASP A 54 -27.75 -29.29 0.68
C ASP A 54 -28.63 -28.81 1.86
N ASN A 55 -28.15 -27.84 2.64
CA ASN A 55 -28.86 -27.33 3.80
C ASN A 55 -29.18 -25.84 3.64
N ASP A 56 -30.43 -25.46 3.95
CA ASP A 56 -30.89 -24.07 3.81
C ASP A 56 -30.51 -23.22 5.04
N TYR A 57 -29.23 -22.86 5.14
CA TYR A 57 -28.72 -21.90 6.13
C TYR A 57 -28.53 -20.50 5.52
N ASN A 58 -28.71 -19.46 6.33
CA ASN A 58 -28.10 -18.16 6.07
C ASN A 58 -26.64 -18.22 6.53
N VAL A 59 -25.69 -17.93 5.66
CA VAL A 59 -24.26 -17.96 6.00
C VAL A 59 -23.74 -16.54 6.15
N ILE A 60 -23.16 -16.22 7.31
CA ILE A 60 -22.43 -14.97 7.54
C ILE A 60 -20.97 -15.32 7.79
N ILE A 61 -20.09 -14.87 6.92
CA ILE A 61 -18.65 -15.06 7.05
C ILE A 61 -18.11 -14.01 8.04
N SER A 62 -17.46 -14.49 9.10
CA SER A 62 -16.88 -13.69 10.18
C SER A 62 -15.38 -13.99 10.32
N SER A 63 -14.70 -14.17 9.19
CA SER A 63 -13.30 -14.57 9.08
C SER A 63 -12.52 -13.59 8.19
N MET A 64 -11.20 -13.55 8.35
CA MET A 64 -10.29 -12.83 7.45
C MET A 64 -9.94 -13.62 6.17
N TYR A 65 -10.25 -14.92 6.15
CA TYR A 65 -10.05 -15.83 5.00
C TYR A 65 -11.33 -15.91 4.15
N ASP A 66 -11.91 -14.76 3.86
CA ASP A 66 -13.21 -14.69 3.21
C ASP A 66 -13.16 -15.16 1.75
N ILE A 67 -12.09 -14.87 1.01
CA ILE A 67 -11.91 -15.35 -0.37
C ILE A 67 -11.94 -16.88 -0.44
N GLU A 68 -11.17 -17.56 0.42
CA GLU A 68 -11.13 -19.03 0.46
C GLU A 68 -12.47 -19.63 0.90
N ILE A 69 -13.13 -18.99 1.87
CA ILE A 69 -14.45 -19.41 2.33
C ILE A 69 -15.48 -19.23 1.22
N VAL A 70 -15.48 -18.11 0.50
CA VAL A 70 -16.40 -17.88 -0.61
C VAL A 70 -16.19 -18.90 -1.71
N LYS A 71 -14.94 -19.21 -2.08
CA LYS A 71 -14.63 -20.31 -3.02
C LYS A 71 -15.28 -21.63 -2.59
N GLN A 72 -15.09 -22.00 -1.31
CA GLN A 72 -15.69 -23.21 -0.73
C GLN A 72 -17.22 -23.18 -0.71
N LEU A 73 -17.83 -22.03 -0.41
CA LEU A 73 -19.29 -21.88 -0.43
C LEU A 73 -19.85 -22.07 -1.84
N ILE A 74 -19.21 -21.50 -2.85
CA ILE A 74 -19.60 -21.69 -4.25
C ILE A 74 -19.48 -23.18 -4.66
N GLU A 75 -18.41 -23.87 -4.26
CA GLU A 75 -18.24 -25.32 -4.47
C GLU A 75 -19.34 -26.15 -3.78
N TYR A 76 -19.89 -25.68 -2.67
CA TYR A 76 -21.03 -26.30 -1.97
C TYR A 76 -22.40 -25.90 -2.54
N GLY A 77 -22.44 -25.08 -3.60
CA GLY A 77 -23.67 -24.56 -4.19
C GLY A 77 -24.30 -23.40 -3.40
N VAL A 78 -23.63 -22.87 -2.38
CA VAL A 78 -24.10 -21.75 -1.56
C VAL A 78 -23.76 -20.43 -2.25
N LYS A 79 -24.68 -19.97 -3.12
CA LYS A 79 -24.52 -18.73 -3.90
C LYS A 79 -25.01 -17.46 -3.19
N LYS A 80 -25.61 -17.58 -2.00
CA LYS A 80 -26.08 -16.45 -1.18
C LYS A 80 -25.43 -16.49 0.19
N PHE A 81 -24.73 -15.42 0.55
CA PHE A 81 -24.05 -15.31 1.83
C PHE A 81 -23.90 -13.84 2.22
N SER A 82 -23.36 -13.59 3.40
CA SER A 82 -23.01 -12.24 3.85
C SER A 82 -21.62 -12.20 4.48
N ILE A 83 -20.98 -11.05 4.45
CA ILE A 83 -19.70 -10.79 5.09
C ILE A 83 -19.94 -9.83 6.26
N PHE A 84 -19.47 -10.19 7.45
CA PHE A 84 -19.46 -9.30 8.61
C PHE A 84 -18.15 -8.50 8.65
N GLU A 85 -18.22 -7.17 8.59
CA GLU A 85 -17.06 -6.26 8.63
C GLU A 85 -17.19 -5.25 9.78
N ILE A 86 -16.05 -4.82 10.31
CA ILE A 86 -15.96 -3.74 11.31
C ILE A 86 -15.38 -2.52 10.59
N VAL A 87 -16.08 -1.39 10.66
CA VAL A 87 -15.70 -0.14 10.00
C VAL A 87 -15.84 1.00 11.00
N ASN A 88 -14.73 1.66 11.37
CA ASN A 88 -14.71 2.81 12.28
C ASN A 88 -15.58 2.61 13.55
N ASP A 89 -15.29 1.56 14.32
CA ASP A 89 -16.01 1.12 15.54
C ASP A 89 -17.48 0.66 15.34
N ASN A 90 -18.03 0.85 14.14
CA ASN A 90 -19.31 0.28 13.71
C ASN A 90 -19.12 -1.06 13.01
N PHE A 91 -20.23 -1.68 12.62
CA PHE A 91 -20.21 -2.92 11.83
C PHE A 91 -21.14 -2.83 10.62
N GLU A 92 -20.82 -3.62 9.60
CA GLU A 92 -21.63 -3.79 8.41
C GLU A 92 -21.79 -5.28 8.11
N VAL A 93 -22.95 -5.67 7.58
CA VAL A 93 -23.21 -7.01 7.06
C VAL A 93 -23.53 -6.90 5.58
N LYS A 94 -22.50 -7.02 4.73
CA LYS A 94 -22.62 -6.93 3.27
C LYS A 94 -23.19 -8.22 2.71
N LYS A 95 -24.23 -8.12 1.89
CA LYS A 95 -24.91 -9.29 1.30
C LYS A 95 -24.40 -9.52 -0.12
N PHE A 96 -24.16 -10.79 -0.45
CA PHE A 96 -23.75 -11.21 -1.78
C PHE A 96 -24.75 -12.25 -2.30
N ASN A 97 -25.14 -12.09 -3.56
CA ASN A 97 -26.12 -12.95 -4.21
C ASN A 97 -25.68 -13.27 -5.64
N TYR A 98 -25.06 -14.44 -5.79
CA TYR A 98 -24.63 -14.96 -7.08
C TYR A 98 -25.60 -15.97 -7.68
N SER A 99 -26.86 -16.00 -7.25
CA SER A 99 -27.82 -17.01 -7.74
C SER A 99 -28.04 -16.99 -9.25
N ASN A 100 -27.77 -15.86 -9.92
CA ASN A 100 -27.87 -15.70 -11.37
C ASN A 100 -26.56 -16.02 -12.11
N ILE A 101 -25.47 -16.33 -11.39
CA ILE A 101 -24.19 -16.72 -11.99
C ILE A 101 -24.15 -18.25 -12.07
N ASP A 102 -24.12 -18.78 -13.28
CA ASP A 102 -24.05 -20.23 -13.50
C ASP A 102 -22.62 -20.74 -13.60
N ASP A 103 -21.69 -19.91 -14.04
CA ASP A 103 -20.30 -20.30 -14.29
C ASP A 103 -19.31 -19.45 -13.49
N PHE A 104 -18.48 -20.13 -12.69
CA PHE A 104 -17.34 -19.58 -11.96
C PHE A 104 -16.00 -20.11 -12.50
N SER A 105 -16.01 -20.66 -13.72
CA SER A 105 -14.80 -21.09 -14.40
C SER A 105 -13.86 -19.90 -14.66
N ILE A 106 -12.59 -20.23 -14.81
CA ILE A 106 -11.55 -19.25 -15.09
C ILE A 106 -11.81 -18.64 -16.46
N ASN A 107 -11.93 -17.33 -16.51
CA ASN A 107 -11.86 -16.61 -17.77
C ASN A 107 -10.39 -16.52 -18.20
N PRO A 108 -9.99 -17.12 -19.33
CA PRO A 108 -8.60 -17.18 -19.75
C PRO A 108 -8.01 -15.82 -20.14
N LYS A 109 -8.85 -14.79 -20.31
CA LYS A 109 -8.45 -13.42 -20.68
C LYS A 109 -8.50 -12.43 -19.52
N ARG A 110 -8.97 -12.86 -18.34
CA ARG A 110 -9.21 -11.94 -17.21
C ARG A 110 -7.96 -11.74 -16.38
N ILE A 111 -7.58 -10.47 -16.22
CA ILE A 111 -6.46 -10.01 -15.40
C ILE A 111 -7.02 -9.05 -14.35
N THR A 112 -6.81 -9.36 -13.07
CA THR A 112 -7.19 -8.48 -11.97
C THR A 112 -5.99 -7.71 -11.45
N LEU A 113 -6.05 -6.39 -11.51
CA LEU A 113 -5.13 -5.49 -10.82
C LEU A 113 -5.76 -5.12 -9.49
N VAL A 114 -5.11 -5.54 -8.40
CA VAL A 114 -5.57 -5.23 -7.04
C VAL A 114 -5.04 -3.85 -6.67
N ILE A 115 -5.98 -2.95 -6.37
CA ILE A 115 -5.68 -1.59 -5.95
C ILE A 115 -5.77 -1.55 -4.41
N GLU A 116 -4.68 -1.12 -3.78
CA GLU A 116 -4.62 -0.86 -2.35
C GLU A 116 -4.25 0.60 -2.11
N ASN A 117 -5.03 1.27 -1.27
CA ASN A 117 -4.78 2.67 -0.89
C ASN A 117 -3.47 2.77 -0.08
N HIS A 118 -2.87 3.97 -0.07
CA HIS A 118 -1.71 4.37 0.73
C HIS A 118 -0.31 4.06 0.18
N SER A 119 -0.13 3.07 -0.72
CA SER A 119 1.16 2.84 -1.41
C SER A 119 1.10 1.95 -2.67
N GLY A 120 -0.09 1.58 -3.15
CA GLY A 120 -0.29 0.71 -4.31
C GLY A 120 -0.10 1.37 -5.69
N SER A 121 0.62 2.49 -5.79
CA SER A 121 0.74 3.30 -7.03
C SER A 121 1.22 2.53 -8.26
N ASN A 122 1.93 1.40 -8.09
CA ASN A 122 2.36 0.59 -9.23
C ASN A 122 1.20 -0.07 -9.99
N THR A 123 0.15 -0.54 -9.32
CA THR A 123 -1.00 -1.13 -10.02
C THR A 123 -1.84 -0.06 -10.70
N PHE A 124 -2.03 1.10 -10.06
CA PHE A 124 -2.69 2.25 -10.68
C PHE A 124 -1.94 2.74 -11.92
N ALA A 125 -0.61 2.90 -11.83
CA ALA A 125 0.22 3.30 -12.97
C ALA A 125 0.15 2.30 -14.12
N LEU A 126 0.22 1.00 -13.80
CA LEU A 126 0.14 -0.05 -14.80
C LEU A 126 -1.22 -0.03 -15.53
N LEU A 127 -2.31 0.19 -14.80
CA LEU A 127 -3.66 0.35 -15.38
C LEU A 127 -3.72 1.57 -16.31
N LYS A 128 -3.26 2.74 -15.84
CA LYS A 128 -3.28 4.01 -16.61
C LYS A 128 -2.40 3.96 -17.86
N LYS A 129 -1.37 3.11 -17.85
CA LYS A 129 -0.42 2.92 -18.96
C LYS A 129 -0.70 1.67 -19.82
N ALA A 130 -1.84 1.00 -19.62
CA ALA A 130 -2.26 -0.08 -20.50
C ALA A 130 -2.51 0.44 -21.93
N SER A 131 -1.86 -0.18 -22.92
CA SER A 131 -2.03 0.21 -24.32
C SER A 131 -3.38 -0.26 -24.88
N GLU A 132 -3.86 0.36 -25.96
CA GLU A 132 -5.10 -0.08 -26.63
C GLU A 132 -5.06 -1.56 -27.04
N ASN A 133 -3.89 -2.07 -27.46
CA ASN A 133 -3.74 -3.47 -27.83
C ASN A 133 -3.95 -4.40 -26.63
N ILE A 134 -3.40 -4.04 -25.46
CA ILE A 134 -3.58 -4.79 -24.22
C ILE A 134 -5.06 -4.76 -23.79
N LEU A 135 -5.68 -3.58 -23.82
CA LEU A 135 -7.10 -3.40 -23.47
C LEU A 135 -8.07 -4.14 -24.42
N ARG A 136 -7.68 -4.36 -25.68
CA ARG A 136 -8.45 -5.19 -26.63
C ARG A 136 -8.23 -6.68 -26.44
N LYS A 137 -7.04 -7.10 -25.99
CA LYS A 137 -6.66 -8.51 -25.84
C LYS A 137 -7.22 -9.13 -24.56
N TYR A 138 -7.25 -8.36 -23.48
CA TYR A 138 -7.56 -8.83 -22.13
C TYR A 138 -8.73 -8.10 -21.49
N GLU A 139 -9.45 -8.82 -20.63
CA GLU A 139 -10.43 -8.23 -19.72
C GLU A 139 -9.68 -7.78 -18.45
N ILE A 140 -9.40 -6.48 -18.36
CA ILE A 140 -8.67 -5.91 -17.23
C ILE A 140 -9.66 -5.40 -16.18
N ILE A 141 -9.58 -5.96 -14.97
CA ILE A 141 -10.41 -5.57 -13.83
C ILE A 141 -9.55 -4.85 -12.80
N ALA A 142 -9.92 -3.61 -12.48
CA ALA A 142 -9.40 -2.90 -11.32
C ALA A 142 -10.25 -3.27 -10.09
N LEU A 143 -9.62 -3.87 -9.08
CA LEU A 143 -10.29 -4.34 -7.88
C LEU A 143 -9.76 -3.60 -6.66
N ASP A 144 -10.56 -2.71 -6.06
CA ASP A 144 -10.23 -2.09 -4.78
C ASP A 144 -10.51 -3.10 -3.66
N LYS A 145 -9.46 -3.53 -2.97
CA LYS A 145 -9.53 -4.51 -1.88
C LYS A 145 -10.39 -4.05 -0.70
N ASN A 146 -10.52 -2.74 -0.51
CA ASN A 146 -11.31 -2.14 0.57
C ASN A 146 -12.80 -2.00 0.20
N VAL A 147 -13.15 -2.11 -1.09
CA VAL A 147 -14.51 -1.94 -1.59
C VAL A 147 -15.01 -3.26 -2.20
N LYS A 148 -15.60 -4.09 -1.34
CA LYS A 148 -16.21 -5.37 -1.73
C LYS A 148 -17.62 -5.17 -2.31
N ASN A 149 -17.68 -4.73 -3.55
CA ASN A 149 -18.91 -4.61 -4.33
C ASN A 149 -19.46 -5.99 -4.76
N GLU A 150 -20.64 -6.01 -5.39
CA GLU A 150 -21.34 -7.25 -5.74
C GLU A 150 -20.53 -8.21 -6.62
N ASP A 151 -19.65 -7.70 -7.48
CA ASP A 151 -18.82 -8.50 -8.38
C ASP A 151 -17.44 -8.89 -7.81
N TYR A 152 -17.11 -8.42 -6.60
CA TYR A 152 -15.78 -8.57 -5.99
C TYR A 152 -15.28 -10.03 -5.99
N TYR A 153 -16.06 -10.94 -5.42
CA TYR A 153 -15.65 -12.34 -5.35
C TYR A 153 -15.79 -13.05 -6.70
N TYR A 154 -16.77 -12.67 -7.52
CA TYR A 154 -16.89 -13.22 -8.87
C TYR A 154 -15.61 -12.95 -9.68
N ASN A 155 -15.13 -11.70 -9.68
CA ASN A 155 -13.91 -11.30 -10.35
C ASN A 155 -12.70 -12.07 -9.81
N ILE A 156 -12.54 -12.19 -8.49
CA ILE A 156 -11.44 -12.97 -7.91
C ILE A 156 -11.50 -14.45 -8.33
N LEU A 157 -12.66 -15.11 -8.22
CA LEU A 157 -12.74 -16.56 -8.47
C LEU A 157 -12.47 -16.93 -9.94
N THR A 158 -12.81 -16.03 -10.86
CA THR A 158 -12.76 -16.25 -12.31
C THR A 158 -11.52 -15.67 -12.98
N SER A 159 -10.70 -14.88 -12.29
CA SER A 159 -9.47 -14.33 -12.87
C SER A 159 -8.41 -15.39 -13.12
N LYS A 160 -7.72 -15.28 -14.27
CA LYS A 160 -6.54 -16.11 -14.61
C LYS A 160 -5.27 -15.57 -13.94
N MET A 161 -5.14 -14.24 -13.87
CA MET A 161 -3.97 -13.54 -13.34
C MET A 161 -4.34 -12.48 -12.31
N PHE A 162 -3.49 -12.33 -11.29
CA PHE A 162 -3.51 -11.27 -10.30
C PHE A 162 -2.23 -10.46 -10.33
N ILE A 163 -2.37 -9.14 -10.26
CA ILE A 163 -1.27 -8.18 -10.20
C ILE A 163 -1.49 -7.28 -8.98
N TYR A 164 -0.52 -7.19 -8.08
CA TYR A 164 -0.69 -6.50 -6.79
C TYR A 164 0.64 -6.00 -6.20
N THR A 165 0.56 -5.24 -5.11
CA THR A 165 1.70 -4.55 -4.47
C THR A 165 2.00 -4.98 -3.02
N HIS A 166 1.04 -5.54 -2.28
CA HIS A 166 1.15 -5.77 -0.83
C HIS A 166 0.81 -7.18 -0.40
N ASP A 167 -0.18 -7.80 -1.05
CA ASP A 167 -0.54 -9.19 -0.78
C ASP A 167 0.63 -10.13 -1.05
N SER A 168 0.61 -11.28 -0.38
CA SER A 168 1.67 -12.28 -0.57
C SER A 168 1.37 -13.14 -1.80
N SER A 169 0.17 -13.70 -1.87
CA SER A 169 -0.34 -14.40 -3.06
C SER A 169 -1.86 -14.46 -3.06
N TYR A 170 -2.44 -14.51 -4.26
CA TYR A 170 -3.78 -15.04 -4.49
C TYR A 170 -3.66 -16.55 -4.80
N ASP A 171 -4.78 -17.23 -5.10
CA ASP A 171 -4.81 -18.68 -5.39
C ASP A 171 -3.55 -19.13 -6.16
N GLY A 172 -2.73 -19.99 -5.54
CA GLY A 172 -1.42 -20.36 -6.05
C GLY A 172 -1.45 -21.15 -7.37
N ASN A 173 -2.64 -21.54 -7.85
CA ASN A 173 -2.84 -22.12 -9.17
C ASN A 173 -3.10 -21.07 -10.27
N ARG A 174 -3.06 -19.78 -9.91
CA ARG A 174 -3.23 -18.63 -10.79
C ARG A 174 -1.89 -17.95 -11.00
N ILE A 175 -1.83 -17.10 -12.04
CA ILE A 175 -0.62 -16.33 -12.29
C ILE A 175 -0.57 -15.16 -11.32
N ASN A 176 0.48 -15.08 -10.52
CA ASN A 176 0.66 -14.06 -9.49
C ASN A 176 1.84 -13.16 -9.85
N VAL A 177 1.57 -11.88 -10.07
CA VAL A 177 2.57 -10.84 -10.40
C VAL A 177 2.67 -9.84 -9.26
N GLN A 178 3.86 -9.74 -8.67
CA GLN A 178 4.17 -8.83 -7.58
C GLN A 178 4.88 -7.59 -8.11
N LEU A 179 4.26 -6.42 -7.99
CA LEU A 179 4.85 -5.13 -8.35
C LEU A 179 5.54 -4.45 -7.15
N TRP A 180 5.25 -4.89 -5.93
CA TRP A 180 5.71 -4.28 -4.68
C TRP A 180 5.41 -2.77 -4.62
N HIS A 181 5.94 -2.07 -3.60
CA HIS A 181 5.55 -0.70 -3.29
C HIS A 181 6.70 0.20 -2.80
N GLY A 182 7.96 -0.18 -3.04
CA GLY A 182 9.10 0.60 -2.57
C GLY A 182 10.44 -0.10 -2.73
N PHE A 183 11.51 0.66 -2.97
CA PHE A 183 12.85 0.13 -2.78
C PHE A 183 13.06 -0.20 -1.29
N PRO A 184 13.53 -1.40 -0.93
CA PRO A 184 13.50 -1.88 0.44
C PRO A 184 14.64 -1.26 1.25
N LEU A 185 14.31 -0.25 2.06
CA LEU A 185 15.23 0.33 3.05
C LEU A 185 15.24 -0.47 4.36
N LYS A 186 14.08 -1.03 4.72
CA LYS A 186 13.77 -1.57 6.06
C LYS A 186 13.88 -3.08 6.03
N GLY A 187 14.29 -3.70 7.13
CA GLY A 187 14.36 -5.15 7.28
C GLY A 187 12.98 -5.81 7.09
N LEU A 188 12.87 -6.72 6.12
CA LEU A 188 11.63 -7.47 5.83
C LEU A 188 11.86 -8.97 6.01
N SER A 189 10.80 -9.66 6.45
CA SER A 189 10.74 -11.12 6.54
C SER A 189 11.99 -11.75 7.17
N TYR A 190 12.84 -12.48 6.44
CA TYR A 190 14.06 -13.10 6.99
C TYR A 190 15.05 -12.08 7.56
N MET A 191 15.09 -10.88 6.98
CA MET A 191 15.95 -9.77 7.38
C MET A 191 15.26 -8.86 8.42
N SER A 192 14.08 -9.23 8.93
CA SER A 192 13.43 -8.51 10.02
C SER A 192 13.91 -9.02 11.38
N ASN A 193 14.25 -8.09 12.27
CA ASN A 193 14.69 -8.37 13.64
C ASN A 193 13.56 -8.89 14.57
N TYR A 194 12.30 -8.77 14.16
CA TYR A 194 11.12 -9.00 15.03
C TYR A 194 10.25 -10.16 14.61
N LEU A 195 10.48 -10.69 13.41
CA LEU A 195 9.60 -11.69 12.85
C LEU A 195 9.99 -13.09 13.32
N GLU A 196 9.04 -13.81 13.90
CA GLU A 196 9.24 -15.20 14.30
C GLU A 196 9.55 -16.10 13.10
N ASP A 197 10.38 -17.14 13.31
CA ASP A 197 10.79 -18.09 12.27
C ASP A 197 9.62 -18.76 11.55
N LYS A 198 8.54 -19.06 12.28
CA LYS A 198 7.33 -19.64 11.69
C LYS A 198 6.71 -18.69 10.66
N LYS A 199 6.68 -17.39 10.95
CA LYS A 199 6.11 -16.38 10.06
C LYS A 199 7.06 -16.10 8.89
N LYS A 200 8.38 -16.11 9.09
CA LYS A 200 9.38 -16.05 8.01
C LYS A 200 9.18 -17.18 6.98
N LYS A 201 9.09 -18.43 7.44
CA LYS A 201 8.81 -19.60 6.59
C LYS A 201 7.45 -19.51 5.88
N THR A 202 6.45 -18.96 6.55
CA THR A 202 5.12 -18.74 5.94
C THR A 202 5.23 -17.72 4.81
N ASN A 203 5.89 -16.58 5.03
CA ASN A 203 6.09 -15.56 3.99
C ASN A 203 6.84 -16.12 2.78
N GLN A 204 7.90 -16.91 3.00
CA GLN A 204 8.63 -17.57 1.91
C GLN A 204 7.70 -18.47 1.08
N LYS A 205 6.92 -19.35 1.72
CA LYS A 205 5.97 -20.24 1.03
C LYS A 205 4.92 -19.48 0.23
N GLU A 206 4.46 -18.33 0.73
CA GLU A 206 3.54 -17.49 -0.02
C GLU A 206 4.22 -16.85 -1.24
N TRP A 207 5.45 -16.36 -1.07
CA TRP A 207 6.24 -15.78 -2.18
C TRP A 207 6.70 -16.83 -3.21
N GLU A 208 6.83 -18.09 -2.80
CA GLU A 208 7.11 -19.21 -3.71
C GLU A 208 5.97 -19.44 -4.72
N LYS A 209 4.76 -18.93 -4.48
CA LYS A 209 3.65 -18.99 -5.43
C LYS A 209 3.71 -17.92 -6.52
N LEU A 210 4.57 -16.91 -6.38
CA LEU A 210 4.71 -15.82 -7.35
C LEU A 210 5.28 -16.34 -8.67
N ASN A 211 4.77 -15.85 -9.79
CA ASN A 211 5.31 -16.14 -11.13
C ASN A 211 6.27 -15.06 -11.58
N LEU A 212 6.04 -13.81 -11.16
CA LEU A 212 6.84 -12.66 -11.54
C LEU A 212 6.95 -11.68 -10.37
N ILE A 213 8.16 -11.18 -10.13
CA ILE A 213 8.46 -10.11 -9.18
C ILE A 213 9.17 -9.02 -9.96
N VAL A 214 8.53 -7.86 -10.06
CA VAL A 214 9.12 -6.70 -10.72
C VAL A 214 10.24 -6.12 -9.85
N SER A 215 11.33 -5.70 -10.50
CA SER A 215 12.54 -5.20 -9.85
C SER A 215 13.02 -3.87 -10.42
N TYR A 216 13.58 -3.05 -9.54
CA TYR A 216 14.28 -1.81 -9.89
C TYR A 216 15.63 -2.06 -10.57
N SER A 217 16.38 -3.03 -10.05
CA SER A 217 17.78 -3.29 -10.38
C SER A 217 18.28 -4.58 -9.75
N GLN A 218 19.51 -4.98 -10.08
CA GLN A 218 20.16 -6.12 -9.44
C GLN A 218 20.27 -5.93 -7.91
N THR A 219 20.50 -4.70 -7.44
CA THR A 219 20.56 -4.38 -6.01
C THR A 219 19.23 -4.69 -5.33
N TYR A 220 18.12 -4.22 -5.90
CA TYR A 220 16.78 -4.52 -5.39
C TYR A 220 16.52 -6.02 -5.35
N THR A 221 16.83 -6.73 -6.44
CA THR A 221 16.65 -8.18 -6.53
C THR A 221 17.39 -8.89 -5.40
N THR A 222 18.66 -8.55 -5.16
CA THR A 222 19.46 -9.14 -4.07
C THR A 222 18.84 -8.89 -2.70
N LEU A 223 18.41 -7.65 -2.42
CA LEU A 223 17.83 -7.28 -1.12
C LEU A 223 16.49 -7.98 -0.86
N MET A 224 15.58 -7.93 -1.84
CA MET A 224 14.28 -8.60 -1.71
C MET A 224 14.43 -10.12 -1.63
N ASN A 225 15.39 -10.69 -2.36
CA ASN A 225 15.67 -12.12 -2.29
C ASN A 225 16.21 -12.52 -0.91
N ALA A 226 17.06 -11.70 -0.29
CA ALA A 226 17.50 -11.93 1.10
C ALA A 226 16.32 -11.89 2.08
N CYS A 227 15.31 -11.04 1.83
CA CYS A 227 14.10 -10.97 2.67
C CYS A 227 13.19 -12.19 2.54
N TYR A 228 12.95 -12.69 1.32
CA TYR A 228 11.90 -13.70 1.08
C TYR A 228 12.43 -15.08 0.67
N GLY A 229 13.66 -15.21 0.19
CA GLY A 229 14.33 -16.48 -0.06
C GLY A 229 13.70 -17.33 -1.16
N VAL A 230 13.21 -16.72 -2.24
CA VAL A 230 12.60 -17.43 -3.37
C VAL A 230 13.57 -17.59 -4.55
N ASN A 231 13.21 -18.35 -5.59
CA ASN A 231 14.08 -18.48 -6.76
C ASN A 231 14.33 -17.12 -7.43
N GLY A 232 15.58 -16.88 -7.83
CA GLY A 232 16.04 -15.60 -8.38
C GLY A 232 15.50 -15.31 -9.79
N ASP A 233 15.17 -16.37 -10.56
CA ASP A 233 14.58 -16.28 -11.90
C ASP A 233 13.21 -15.58 -11.94
N LYS A 234 12.51 -15.53 -10.80
CA LYS A 234 11.23 -14.81 -10.65
C LYS A 234 11.39 -13.30 -10.68
N TYR A 235 12.58 -12.77 -10.40
CA TYR A 235 12.83 -11.33 -10.36
C TYR A 235 13.22 -10.83 -11.74
N VAL A 236 12.46 -9.88 -12.28
CA VAL A 236 12.75 -9.28 -13.59
C VAL A 236 12.91 -7.77 -13.43
N ILE A 237 14.06 -7.27 -13.87
CA ILE A 237 14.37 -5.84 -13.84
C ILE A 237 13.57 -5.16 -14.94
N THR A 238 12.62 -4.31 -14.56
CA THR A 238 11.80 -3.53 -15.49
C THR A 238 11.76 -2.04 -15.14
N GLY A 239 12.26 -1.65 -13.96
CA GLY A 239 11.83 -0.41 -13.33
C GLY A 239 10.43 -0.58 -12.72
N MET A 240 9.88 0.48 -12.15
CA MET A 240 8.59 0.46 -11.46
C MET A 240 7.54 1.26 -12.24
N PRO A 241 6.35 0.72 -12.56
CA PRO A 241 5.31 1.42 -13.31
C PRO A 241 5.00 2.83 -12.81
N ARG A 242 4.97 3.05 -11.48
CA ARG A 242 4.73 4.38 -10.90
C ARG A 242 5.77 5.44 -11.27
N ASN A 243 6.98 5.03 -11.63
CA ASN A 243 8.03 5.97 -12.06
C ASN A 243 7.74 6.54 -13.45
N ASP A 244 6.92 5.88 -14.26
CA ASP A 244 6.46 6.43 -15.54
C ASP A 244 5.51 7.61 -15.32
N LEU A 245 4.70 7.55 -14.26
CA LEU A 245 3.85 8.67 -13.83
C LEU A 245 4.72 9.83 -13.33
N LEU A 246 5.73 9.53 -12.51
CA LEU A 246 6.68 10.53 -12.00
C LEU A 246 7.39 11.30 -13.12
N LEU A 247 7.80 10.60 -14.17
CA LEU A 247 8.62 11.19 -15.24
C LEU A 247 7.78 11.88 -16.33
N ASN A 248 6.57 11.40 -16.61
CA ASN A 248 5.77 11.89 -17.75
C ASN A 248 4.64 12.87 -17.38
N SER A 249 4.28 12.99 -16.11
CA SER A 249 3.12 13.81 -15.71
C SER A 249 3.45 15.29 -15.64
N ASN A 250 2.44 16.16 -15.81
CA ASN A 250 2.57 17.59 -15.53
C ASN A 250 2.14 17.87 -14.09
N GLY A 251 2.97 17.50 -13.12
CA GLY A 251 2.58 17.55 -11.71
C GLY A 251 2.28 18.93 -11.18
N LYS A 252 2.93 20.01 -11.66
CA LYS A 252 2.57 21.37 -11.25
C LYS A 252 1.14 21.72 -11.68
N LYS A 253 0.71 21.32 -12.88
CA LYS A 253 -0.68 21.52 -13.33
C LYS A 253 -1.65 20.69 -12.48
N LEU A 254 -1.39 19.39 -12.35
CA LEU A 254 -2.27 18.48 -11.60
C LEU A 254 -2.39 18.88 -10.13
N LEU A 255 -1.28 19.28 -9.49
CA LEU A 255 -1.29 19.75 -8.11
C LEU A 255 -2.04 21.08 -7.96
N SER A 256 -1.94 21.99 -8.95
CA SER A 256 -2.69 23.24 -8.97
C SER A 256 -4.20 22.98 -9.03
N GLU A 257 -4.64 22.02 -9.85
CA GLU A 257 -6.03 21.58 -9.97
C GLU A 257 -6.52 20.92 -8.67
N VAL A 258 -5.75 19.99 -8.11
CA VAL A 258 -6.11 19.28 -6.85
C VAL A 258 -6.22 20.23 -5.65
N LEU A 259 -5.37 21.26 -5.58
CA LEU A 259 -5.38 22.20 -4.47
C LEU A 259 -6.29 23.40 -4.69
N ASP A 260 -6.75 23.65 -5.91
CA ASP A 260 -7.41 24.89 -6.35
C ASP A 260 -6.55 26.15 -6.04
N VAL A 261 -5.26 26.10 -6.40
CA VAL A 261 -4.27 27.16 -6.10
C VAL A 261 -3.39 27.46 -7.31
N ASP A 262 -3.15 28.73 -7.59
CA ASP A 262 -2.13 29.15 -8.56
C ASP A 262 -0.70 28.91 -8.03
N LEU A 263 0.03 28.06 -8.74
CA LEU A 263 1.40 27.65 -8.40
C LEU A 263 2.47 28.44 -9.17
N ILE A 264 2.09 29.40 -10.01
CA ILE A 264 3.04 30.18 -10.81
C ILE A 264 4.05 30.91 -9.91
N GLY A 265 5.34 30.68 -10.20
CA GLY A 265 6.46 31.30 -9.49
C GLY A 265 6.68 30.78 -8.06
N LYS A 266 5.86 29.86 -7.55
CA LYS A 266 6.03 29.23 -6.24
C LYS A 266 7.16 28.19 -6.29
N LYS A 267 7.95 28.14 -5.23
CA LYS A 267 8.86 27.02 -4.94
C LYS A 267 8.10 25.97 -4.15
N ILE A 268 7.91 24.79 -4.70
CA ILE A 268 7.07 23.74 -4.10
C ILE A 268 7.94 22.79 -3.31
N VAL A 269 7.63 22.59 -2.03
CA VAL A 269 8.34 21.69 -1.14
C VAL A 269 7.36 20.62 -0.67
N PHE A 270 7.70 19.35 -0.86
CA PHE A 270 6.94 18.24 -0.27
C PHE A 270 7.59 17.81 1.02
N TYR A 271 6.82 17.68 2.09
CA TYR A 271 7.23 17.04 3.33
C TYR A 271 6.46 15.73 3.51
N MET A 272 7.20 14.62 3.52
CA MET A 272 6.67 13.26 3.46
C MET A 272 7.38 12.33 4.45
N PRO A 273 7.16 12.49 5.76
CA PRO A 273 7.82 11.66 6.78
C PRO A 273 7.21 10.26 6.84
N THR A 274 7.98 9.31 7.37
CA THR A 274 7.53 7.94 7.60
C THR A 274 6.57 7.87 8.78
N PHE A 275 5.57 7.00 8.67
CA PHE A 275 4.63 6.69 9.75
C PHE A 275 5.31 6.09 11.00
N ARG A 276 5.04 6.66 12.19
CA ARG A 276 5.63 6.24 13.46
C ARG A 276 4.77 5.27 14.29
N LYS A 277 3.43 5.38 14.32
CA LYS A 277 2.60 4.58 15.27
C LYS A 277 1.43 3.84 14.64
N THR A 278 1.46 2.51 14.61
CA THR A 278 0.30 1.71 14.14
C THR A 278 -0.84 1.68 15.17
N ILE A 279 -2.09 1.57 14.69
CA ILE A 279 -3.30 1.36 15.50
C ILE A 279 -3.29 0.06 16.34
N TYR A 280 -2.31 -0.83 16.14
CA TYR A 280 -2.15 -2.08 16.87
C TYR A 280 -1.04 -2.03 17.93
N GLY A 281 -0.54 -0.84 18.27
CA GLY A 281 0.43 -0.66 19.35
C GLY A 281 1.88 -0.93 18.96
N GLN A 282 2.21 -1.07 17.66
CA GLN A 282 3.61 -0.97 17.23
C GLN A 282 4.02 0.51 17.16
N GLU A 283 4.90 0.90 18.06
CA GLU A 283 5.63 2.17 18.05
C GLU A 283 6.95 1.96 17.29
N ASN A 284 7.05 2.56 16.11
CA ASN A 284 8.30 2.63 15.34
C ASN A 284 8.92 4.01 15.59
N GLY A 285 9.41 4.27 16.81
CA GLY A 285 10.08 5.53 17.21
C GLY A 285 9.41 6.30 18.37
N VAL A 286 10.01 7.42 18.79
CA VAL A 286 9.48 8.31 19.86
C VAL A 286 8.26 9.10 19.37
N ALA A 287 7.11 8.96 20.05
CA ALA A 287 5.86 9.63 19.69
C ALA A 287 5.60 10.97 20.43
N ASP A 288 6.47 11.36 21.37
CA ASP A 288 6.11 12.33 22.42
C ASP A 288 6.31 13.81 22.05
N LYS A 289 6.85 14.14 20.88
CA LYS A 289 7.01 15.53 20.40
C LYS A 289 6.52 15.70 18.96
N PHE A 290 5.22 15.60 18.72
CA PHE A 290 4.68 15.95 17.40
C PHE A 290 4.83 17.46 17.15
N ASN A 291 5.70 17.82 16.22
CA ASN A 291 5.62 19.09 15.50
C ASN A 291 5.51 18.78 14.00
N ILE A 292 4.92 19.70 13.23
CA ILE A 292 4.49 19.43 11.84
C ILE A 292 5.66 19.16 10.86
N LEU A 293 6.90 19.23 11.32
CA LEU A 293 8.10 18.97 10.52
C LEU A 293 9.04 17.95 11.16
N ASP A 294 8.67 17.40 12.33
CA ASP A 294 9.53 16.57 13.17
C ASP A 294 10.96 17.14 13.25
N VAL A 295 11.12 18.35 13.80
CA VAL A 295 12.43 18.99 14.12
C VAL A 295 12.43 19.68 15.49
N ASP A 296 13.56 19.73 16.17
CA ASP A 296 13.66 20.47 17.44
C ASP A 296 13.55 21.99 17.22
N ASP A 297 13.11 22.70 18.26
CA ASP A 297 12.96 24.15 18.32
C ASP A 297 12.03 24.78 17.26
N PHE A 298 11.03 24.01 16.79
CA PHE A 298 10.03 24.49 15.83
C PHE A 298 9.13 25.59 16.41
N ASP A 299 9.19 26.80 15.84
CA ASP A 299 8.17 27.84 16.02
C ASP A 299 7.34 28.04 14.74
N TYR A 300 6.03 27.96 14.90
CA TYR A 300 5.10 28.06 13.79
C TYR A 300 5.08 29.44 13.10
N LYS A 301 5.20 30.54 13.86
CA LYS A 301 5.13 31.90 13.29
C LYS A 301 6.39 32.18 12.48
N ASP A 302 7.53 31.75 12.98
CA ASP A 302 8.80 31.87 12.27
C ASP A 302 8.77 31.04 10.98
N PHE A 303 8.14 29.86 11.02
CA PHE A 303 7.95 29.04 9.83
C PHE A 303 7.00 29.63 8.79
N ASP A 304 5.82 30.15 9.17
CA ASP A 304 4.93 30.83 8.22
C ASP A 304 5.62 32.06 7.58
N ASN A 305 6.34 32.85 8.38
CA ASN A 305 7.12 33.97 7.89
C ASN A 305 8.22 33.52 6.91
N PHE A 306 8.92 32.43 7.22
CA PHE A 306 9.93 31.84 6.35
C PHE A 306 9.34 31.39 5.00
N LEU A 307 8.22 30.66 5.00
CA LEU A 307 7.55 30.21 3.78
C LEU A 307 7.10 31.40 2.92
N ARG A 308 6.51 32.41 3.54
CA ARG A 308 6.04 33.62 2.85
C ARG A 308 7.18 34.43 2.26
N LYS A 309 8.23 34.71 3.04
CA LYS A 309 9.39 35.51 2.63
C LYS A 309 10.09 34.92 1.41
N ASN A 310 10.14 33.59 1.32
CA ASN A 310 10.86 32.88 0.27
C ASN A 310 9.97 32.35 -0.86
N ASN A 311 8.68 32.72 -0.86
CA ASN A 311 7.67 32.25 -1.82
C ASN A 311 7.59 30.72 -1.95
N ILE A 312 7.74 30.03 -0.82
CA ILE A 312 7.68 28.58 -0.72
C ILE A 312 6.25 28.16 -0.42
N LEU A 313 5.77 27.15 -1.14
CA LEU A 313 4.54 26.42 -0.83
C LEU A 313 4.91 25.05 -0.27
N LEU A 314 4.51 24.76 0.97
CA LEU A 314 4.73 23.46 1.60
C LEU A 314 3.52 22.55 1.41
N ILE A 315 3.76 21.35 0.90
CA ILE A 315 2.76 20.28 0.81
C ILE A 315 3.11 19.22 1.85
N LEU A 316 2.23 19.05 2.84
CA LEU A 316 2.32 18.01 3.84
C LEU A 316 1.58 16.77 3.34
N LYS A 317 2.29 15.67 3.12
CA LYS A 317 1.67 14.38 2.78
C LYS A 317 1.96 13.36 3.88
N TYR A 318 1.11 13.36 4.89
CA TYR A 318 1.17 12.39 5.98
C TYR A 318 0.45 11.08 5.64
N HIS A 319 0.74 10.06 6.44
CA HIS A 319 -0.12 8.88 6.55
C HIS A 319 -1.49 9.28 7.11
N PRO A 320 -2.63 8.73 6.64
CA PRO A 320 -3.97 9.12 7.09
C PRO A 320 -4.16 9.19 8.61
N PHE A 321 -3.51 8.31 9.36
CA PHE A 321 -3.55 8.29 10.83
C PHE A 321 -2.91 9.53 11.53
N HIS A 322 -2.03 10.29 10.87
CA HIS A 322 -1.48 11.55 11.42
C HIS A 322 -2.11 12.81 10.81
N VAL A 323 -2.94 12.67 9.77
CA VAL A 323 -3.61 13.81 9.13
C VAL A 323 -4.46 14.58 10.13
N GLU A 324 -5.22 13.88 10.97
CA GLU A 324 -6.07 14.52 11.98
C GLU A 324 -5.25 15.22 13.08
N GLN A 325 -4.08 14.68 13.42
CA GLN A 325 -3.15 15.33 14.34
C GLN A 325 -2.58 16.63 13.73
N ALA A 326 -2.20 16.60 12.46
CA ALA A 326 -1.72 17.76 11.72
C ALA A 326 -2.82 18.83 11.56
N LYS A 327 -4.04 18.43 11.19
CA LYS A 327 -5.21 19.32 11.12
C LYS A 327 -5.50 19.96 12.46
N GLY A 328 -5.53 19.18 13.55
CA GLY A 328 -5.72 19.68 14.91
C GLY A 328 -4.65 20.70 15.32
N PHE A 329 -3.38 20.44 14.97
CA PHE A 329 -2.29 21.39 15.20
C PHE A 329 -2.48 22.69 14.43
N LEU A 330 -3.03 22.64 13.21
CA LEU A 330 -3.21 23.79 12.32
C LEU A 330 -4.56 24.52 12.44
N ALA A 331 -5.58 23.93 13.06
CA ALA A 331 -6.96 24.44 13.02
C ALA A 331 -7.11 25.91 13.46
N ASN A 332 -6.27 26.39 14.37
CA ASN A 332 -6.27 27.77 14.87
C ASN A 332 -5.13 28.63 14.33
N LYS A 333 -4.45 28.15 13.29
CA LYS A 333 -3.23 28.72 12.73
C LYS A 333 -3.49 29.10 11.28
N LYS A 334 -3.44 30.40 10.98
CA LYS A 334 -3.57 30.89 9.59
C LYS A 334 -2.26 30.67 8.84
N VAL A 335 -2.14 29.59 8.08
CA VAL A 335 -1.05 29.39 7.11
C VAL A 335 -1.61 29.58 5.72
N ASN A 336 -1.01 30.45 4.92
CA ASN A 336 -1.44 30.65 3.52
C ASN A 336 -0.61 29.83 2.52
N ASN A 337 0.60 29.42 2.91
CA ASN A 337 1.59 28.76 2.06
C ASN A 337 1.82 27.29 2.46
N LEU A 338 0.83 26.63 3.03
CA LEU A 338 0.92 25.25 3.49
C LEU A 338 -0.40 24.53 3.23
N TYR A 339 -0.32 23.35 2.62
CA TYR A 339 -1.47 22.50 2.33
C TYR A 339 -1.23 21.09 2.86
N ILE A 340 -2.27 20.47 3.40
CA ILE A 340 -2.27 19.03 3.68
C ILE A 340 -2.85 18.33 2.46
N LEU A 341 -2.04 17.52 1.79
CA LEU A 341 -2.48 16.68 0.69
C LEU A 341 -2.95 15.35 1.27
N GLU A 342 -4.23 15.03 1.09
CA GLU A 342 -4.85 13.79 1.54
C GLU A 342 -5.11 12.85 0.36
N ASP A 343 -5.27 11.55 0.64
CA ASP A 343 -5.48 10.55 -0.40
C ASP A 343 -6.81 10.76 -1.15
N ASN A 344 -7.85 11.29 -0.48
CA ASN A 344 -9.13 11.60 -1.10
C ASN A 344 -9.02 12.76 -2.11
N HIS A 345 -8.22 13.81 -1.83
CA HIS A 345 -8.01 14.90 -2.78
C HIS A 345 -7.47 14.41 -4.13
N LEU A 346 -6.63 13.36 -4.09
CA LEU A 346 -6.06 12.74 -5.29
C LEU A 346 -7.03 11.76 -5.94
N ARG A 347 -7.69 10.92 -5.14
CA ARG A 347 -8.62 9.89 -5.61
C ARG A 347 -9.84 10.48 -6.31
N ASP A 348 -10.40 11.56 -5.78
CA ASP A 348 -11.61 12.18 -6.32
C ASP A 348 -11.38 12.74 -7.74
N GLU A 349 -10.13 13.04 -8.09
CA GLU A 349 -9.68 13.51 -9.41
C GLU A 349 -9.01 12.41 -10.27
N GLU A 350 -9.01 11.15 -9.81
CA GLU A 350 -8.32 10.02 -10.48
C GLU A 350 -6.81 10.28 -10.74
N ILE A 351 -6.16 10.96 -9.80
CA ILE A 351 -4.74 11.31 -9.84
C ILE A 351 -3.98 10.43 -8.85
N ASP A 352 -2.83 9.88 -9.26
CA ASP A 352 -1.90 9.22 -8.33
C ASP A 352 -0.87 10.21 -7.75
N LEU A 353 -0.40 9.94 -6.54
CA LEU A 353 0.64 10.71 -5.87
C LEU A 353 1.89 10.91 -6.75
N TYR A 354 2.30 9.90 -7.52
CA TYR A 354 3.47 10.00 -8.40
C TYR A 354 3.25 10.94 -9.58
N GLU A 355 2.00 11.26 -9.95
CA GLU A 355 1.71 12.25 -10.99
C GLU A 355 1.93 13.69 -10.53
N VAL A 356 1.74 13.96 -9.24
CA VAL A 356 1.94 15.28 -8.63
C VAL A 356 3.29 15.45 -7.95
N LEU A 357 3.98 14.36 -7.61
CA LEU A 357 5.25 14.42 -6.88
C LEU A 357 6.35 15.18 -7.65
N ASN A 358 6.31 15.15 -8.98
CA ASN A 358 7.22 15.93 -9.82
C ASN A 358 6.87 17.45 -9.89
N ALA A 359 5.87 17.91 -9.15
CA ALA A 359 5.67 19.33 -8.88
C ALA A 359 6.71 19.86 -7.89
N ALA A 360 7.20 19.01 -6.99
CA ALA A 360 8.13 19.40 -5.93
C ALA A 360 9.47 19.84 -6.51
N ASP A 361 9.94 21.01 -6.12
CA ASP A 361 11.29 21.48 -6.37
C ASP A 361 12.27 20.90 -5.32
N LEU A 362 11.76 20.52 -4.14
CA LEU A 362 12.50 19.89 -3.04
C LEU A 362 11.62 18.89 -2.28
N LEU A 363 12.18 17.72 -1.97
CA LEU A 363 11.57 16.73 -1.08
C LEU A 363 12.23 16.77 0.30
N ILE A 364 11.43 16.81 1.36
CA ILE A 364 11.87 16.62 2.74
C ILE A 364 11.24 15.32 3.24
N THR A 365 12.05 14.40 3.75
CA THR A 365 11.60 13.08 4.20
C THR A 365 12.55 12.52 5.25
N ASP A 366 12.42 11.24 5.59
CA ASP A 366 13.28 10.53 6.52
C ASP A 366 13.70 9.19 5.88
N TYR A 367 13.43 8.06 6.53
CA TYR A 367 13.63 6.71 6.01
C TYR A 367 12.41 6.17 5.23
N SER A 368 11.83 7.01 4.38
CA SER A 368 10.76 6.62 3.44
C SER A 368 11.35 6.07 2.14
N SER A 369 10.74 5.05 1.55
CA SER A 369 11.20 4.55 0.24
C SER A 369 10.90 5.51 -0.92
N ILE A 370 10.10 6.56 -0.71
CA ILE A 370 9.69 7.51 -1.75
C ILE A 370 10.88 8.26 -2.35
N TYR A 371 11.92 8.57 -1.55
CA TYR A 371 13.06 9.32 -2.05
C TYR A 371 13.84 8.54 -3.10
N PHE A 372 13.84 7.20 -3.04
CA PHE A 372 14.52 6.39 -4.04
C PHE A 372 13.94 6.62 -5.42
N ASP A 373 12.62 6.75 -5.56
CA ASP A 373 12.01 7.09 -6.85
C ASP A 373 12.25 8.56 -7.21
N TYR A 374 12.15 9.46 -6.23
CA TYR A 374 12.37 10.90 -6.43
C TYR A 374 13.78 11.23 -6.97
N LEU A 375 14.77 10.38 -6.70
CA LEU A 375 16.12 10.50 -7.28
C LEU A 375 16.11 10.57 -8.81
N LEU A 376 15.12 9.98 -9.49
CA LEU A 376 14.97 10.04 -10.94
C LEU A 376 14.72 11.46 -11.48
N LEU A 377 14.23 12.37 -10.64
CA LEU A 377 14.02 13.77 -11.01
C LEU A 377 15.31 14.62 -10.92
N GLU A 378 16.39 14.06 -10.36
CA GLU A 378 17.66 14.75 -10.06
C GLU A 378 17.52 15.99 -9.15
N ARG A 379 16.43 16.08 -8.39
CA ARG A 379 16.13 17.23 -7.53
C ARG A 379 16.63 17.05 -6.09
N PRO A 380 16.86 18.14 -5.36
CA PRO A 380 17.31 18.10 -3.96
C PRO A 380 16.37 17.33 -3.04
N ILE A 381 16.96 16.71 -2.01
CA ILE A 381 16.27 15.97 -0.94
C ILE A 381 16.91 16.38 0.40
N ILE A 382 16.10 16.66 1.42
CA ILE A 382 16.54 16.88 2.81
C ILE A 382 15.99 15.75 3.68
N PHE A 383 16.78 15.31 4.66
CA PHE A 383 16.40 14.25 5.58
C PHE A 383 16.19 14.79 7.01
N THR A 384 15.12 14.38 7.69
CA THR A 384 14.84 14.72 9.11
C THR A 384 14.78 13.47 9.99
N PRO A 385 15.91 12.77 10.22
CA PRO A 385 15.93 11.45 10.88
C PRO A 385 16.05 11.56 12.41
N LEU A 386 15.09 12.21 13.09
CA LEU A 386 15.20 12.51 14.54
C LEU A 386 15.37 11.29 15.44
N ASP A 387 14.79 10.16 15.07
CA ASP A 387 14.73 8.93 15.85
C ASP A 387 15.48 7.78 15.18
N LEU A 388 16.53 8.10 14.41
CA LEU A 388 17.29 7.13 13.62
C LEU A 388 17.79 5.95 14.46
N GLU A 389 18.42 6.22 15.61
CA GLU A 389 18.98 5.17 16.47
C GLU A 389 17.91 4.22 17.01
N GLU A 390 16.75 4.75 17.39
CA GLU A 390 15.64 3.94 17.88
C GLU A 390 15.01 3.15 16.74
N TYR A 391 14.86 3.77 15.58
CA TYR A 391 14.27 3.14 14.42
C TYR A 391 15.16 2.01 13.87
N GLU A 392 16.48 2.20 13.85
CA GLU A 392 17.46 1.18 13.48
C GLU A 392 17.36 -0.02 14.41
N LYS A 393 17.34 0.21 15.73
CA LYS A 393 17.13 -0.84 16.73
C LYS A 393 15.81 -1.56 16.48
N ASN A 394 14.70 -0.80 16.35
CA ASN A 394 13.31 -1.25 16.32
C ASN A 394 12.82 -1.88 15.03
N ARG A 395 13.48 -1.66 13.90
CA ARG A 395 12.99 -2.18 12.60
C ARG A 395 14.08 -2.87 11.79
N GLY A 396 15.33 -2.48 11.99
CA GLY A 396 16.48 -2.87 11.17
C GLY A 396 16.47 -2.18 9.81
N PHE A 397 17.68 -1.86 9.32
CA PHE A 397 17.91 -1.39 7.96
C PHE A 397 18.53 -2.50 7.11
N LEU A 398 18.22 -2.48 5.81
CA LEU A 398 18.91 -3.30 4.81
C LEU A 398 20.13 -2.58 4.23
N LEU A 399 20.16 -1.25 4.37
CA LEU A 399 21.10 -0.35 3.71
C LEU A 399 21.81 0.48 4.77
N GLU A 400 23.09 0.18 4.98
CA GLU A 400 23.92 0.82 6.00
C GLU A 400 25.28 1.22 5.42
N PRO A 401 25.93 2.28 5.95
CA PRO A 401 25.39 3.22 6.96
C PRO A 401 24.32 4.15 6.37
N TYR A 402 23.31 4.55 7.16
CA TYR A 402 22.21 5.40 6.70
C TYR A 402 22.69 6.70 6.02
N ASP A 403 23.75 7.31 6.55
CA ASP A 403 24.31 8.57 6.03
C ASP A 403 24.68 8.50 4.55
N PHE A 404 25.23 7.35 4.10
CA PHE A 404 25.57 7.11 2.70
C PHE A 404 24.32 6.98 1.82
N TRP A 405 23.30 6.26 2.29
CA TRP A 405 22.08 5.95 1.54
C TRP A 405 21.07 7.10 1.51
N ALA A 406 21.22 8.10 2.37
CA ALA A 406 20.42 9.32 2.42
C ALA A 406 21.19 10.49 1.76
N PRO A 407 21.12 10.65 0.41
CA PRO A 407 21.97 11.57 -0.37
C PRO A 407 21.50 13.03 -0.30
N GLY A 408 21.51 13.60 0.89
CA GLY A 408 21.12 14.96 1.20
C GLY A 408 21.57 15.37 2.60
N PRO A 409 21.39 16.64 2.99
CA PRO A 409 21.66 17.08 4.36
C PRO A 409 20.67 16.41 5.33
N LYS A 410 21.16 16.14 6.55
CA LYS A 410 20.36 15.62 7.67
C LYS A 410 20.14 16.77 8.65
N CYS A 411 18.89 17.15 8.84
CA CYS A 411 18.51 18.26 9.70
C CYS A 411 17.82 17.72 10.96
N TYR A 412 18.23 18.22 12.12
CA TYR A 412 17.68 17.87 13.42
C TYR A 412 16.97 19.04 14.08
N THR A 413 17.34 20.27 13.72
CA THR A 413 16.75 21.50 14.25
C THR A 413 16.05 22.29 13.16
N PHE A 414 15.11 23.15 13.57
CA PHE A 414 14.42 24.07 12.68
C PHE A 414 15.36 25.04 11.94
N GLU A 415 16.40 25.53 12.62
CA GLU A 415 17.42 26.40 12.02
C GLU A 415 18.16 25.69 10.87
N GLN A 416 18.66 24.47 11.13
CA GLN A 416 19.31 23.66 10.09
C GLN A 416 18.37 23.42 8.91
N LEU A 417 17.11 23.05 9.18
CA LEU A 417 16.15 22.75 8.14
C LEU A 417 15.91 23.97 7.24
N THR A 418 15.67 25.14 7.82
CA THR A 418 15.40 26.36 7.04
C THR A 418 16.62 26.83 6.24
N GLU A 419 17.83 26.71 6.79
CA GLU A 419 19.08 27.00 6.06
C GLU A 419 19.25 26.06 4.86
N GLU A 420 19.09 24.75 5.07
CA GLU A 420 19.27 23.74 4.03
C GLU A 420 18.18 23.82 2.95
N ILE A 421 16.94 24.17 3.30
CA ILE A 421 15.88 24.47 2.33
C ILE A 421 16.34 25.58 1.37
N LEU A 422 16.93 26.66 1.88
CA LEU A 422 17.39 27.76 1.03
C LEU A 422 18.56 27.36 0.14
N LYS A 423 19.54 26.59 0.66
CA LYS A 423 20.65 26.07 -0.14
C LYS A 423 20.14 25.19 -1.28
N CYS A 424 19.34 24.17 -0.96
CA CYS A 424 18.76 23.26 -1.94
C CYS A 424 17.92 23.98 -3.00
N LEU A 425 17.09 24.94 -2.61
CA LEU A 425 16.21 25.67 -3.54
C LEU A 425 16.93 26.74 -4.37
N ASN A 426 18.19 27.06 -4.07
CA ASN A 426 19.01 28.01 -4.82
C ASN A 426 20.10 27.32 -5.65
N ASP A 427 20.53 26.12 -5.28
CA ASP A 427 21.51 25.32 -6.01
C ASP A 427 21.08 23.85 -6.11
N ASN A 428 20.58 23.47 -7.30
CA ASN A 428 20.25 22.07 -7.60
C ASN A 428 21.50 21.15 -7.61
N GLY A 429 22.70 21.70 -7.79
CA GLY A 429 23.97 20.97 -7.78
C GLY A 429 24.40 20.54 -6.37
N TYR A 430 23.85 21.16 -5.33
CA TYR A 430 24.13 20.79 -3.94
C TYR A 430 23.70 19.34 -3.68
N TYR A 431 24.61 18.48 -3.20
CA TYR A 431 24.46 17.01 -3.06
C TYR A 431 24.21 16.21 -4.36
N GLN A 432 24.44 16.79 -5.54
CA GLN A 432 24.12 16.11 -6.81
C GLN A 432 24.89 14.80 -7.00
N LYS A 433 26.17 14.75 -6.62
CA LYS A 433 27.04 13.57 -6.81
C LYS A 433 26.55 12.38 -5.97
N GLU A 434 26.15 12.64 -4.73
CA GLU A 434 25.59 11.66 -3.81
C GLU A 434 24.27 11.13 -4.37
N ARG A 435 23.37 12.02 -4.84
CA ARG A 435 22.10 11.61 -5.43
C ARG A 435 22.31 10.74 -6.67
N GLN A 436 23.22 11.13 -7.57
CA GLN A 436 23.54 10.34 -8.76
C GLN A 436 24.14 8.98 -8.41
N THR A 437 25.01 8.92 -7.39
CA THR A 437 25.59 7.67 -6.91
C THR A 437 24.50 6.71 -6.44
N ILE A 438 23.61 7.15 -5.55
CA ILE A 438 22.52 6.30 -5.05
C ILE A 438 21.52 5.96 -6.17
N CYS A 439 21.19 6.92 -7.04
CA CYS A 439 20.32 6.68 -8.19
C CYS A 439 20.85 5.57 -9.11
N ASN A 440 22.17 5.53 -9.36
CA ASN A 440 22.82 4.51 -10.20
C ASN A 440 22.82 3.13 -9.56
N ILE A 441 22.90 3.05 -8.22
CA ILE A 441 22.84 1.78 -7.48
C ILE A 441 21.41 1.23 -7.46
N VAL A 442 20.43 2.14 -7.35
CA VAL A 442 19.01 1.82 -7.14
C VAL A 442 18.31 1.50 -8.46
N HIS A 443 18.49 2.32 -9.50
CA HIS A 443 17.73 2.24 -10.75
C HIS A 443 18.58 1.74 -11.90
N HIS A 444 18.20 0.59 -12.47
CA HIS A 444 18.75 0.13 -13.74
C HIS A 444 18.17 0.93 -14.91
N TYR A 445 16.84 1.06 -14.95
CA TYR A 445 16.12 1.90 -15.90
C TYR A 445 15.78 3.24 -15.26
N LYS A 446 16.02 4.33 -15.99
CA LYS A 446 15.69 5.70 -15.59
C LYS A 446 14.74 6.39 -16.57
N ASP A 447 14.22 5.62 -17.51
CA ASP A 447 13.24 6.06 -18.49
C ASP A 447 11.81 5.85 -17.96
N ALA A 448 10.84 6.35 -18.70
CA ALA A 448 9.44 6.34 -18.33
C ALA A 448 8.64 5.24 -19.06
N ASN A 449 9.27 4.09 -19.25
CA ASN A 449 8.72 2.95 -20.00
C ASN A 449 8.39 1.75 -19.11
N SER A 450 8.58 1.81 -17.79
CA SER A 450 8.44 0.70 -16.81
C SER A 450 7.20 -0.18 -17.06
N SER A 451 6.06 0.46 -17.24
CA SER A 451 4.76 -0.15 -17.51
C SER A 451 4.74 -0.94 -18.81
N GLU A 452 5.42 -0.47 -19.86
CA GLU A 452 5.51 -1.18 -21.13
C GLU A 452 6.27 -2.51 -20.99
N ARG A 453 7.45 -2.50 -20.34
CA ARG A 453 8.20 -3.75 -20.08
C ARG A 453 7.37 -4.71 -19.22
N VAL A 454 6.66 -4.21 -18.21
CA VAL A 454 5.79 -5.04 -17.36
C VAL A 454 4.63 -5.64 -18.14
N TRP A 455 3.92 -4.86 -18.96
CA TRP A 455 2.83 -5.36 -19.80
C TRP A 455 3.30 -6.39 -20.82
N LYS A 456 4.52 -6.25 -21.36
CA LYS A 456 5.11 -7.26 -22.24
C LYS A 456 5.31 -8.59 -21.51
N LEU A 457 5.84 -8.58 -20.29
CA LEU A 457 6.00 -9.79 -19.47
C LEU A 457 4.66 -10.41 -19.10
N ILE A 458 3.66 -9.58 -18.79
CA ILE A 458 2.29 -10.05 -18.53
C ILE A 458 1.71 -10.75 -19.76
N ASP A 459 1.92 -10.17 -20.95
CA ASP A 459 1.44 -10.75 -22.21
C ASP A 459 2.08 -12.13 -22.46
N GLU A 460 3.40 -12.23 -22.29
CA GLU A 460 4.16 -13.47 -22.41
C GLU A 460 3.69 -14.53 -21.39
N LEU A 461 3.41 -14.13 -20.14
CA LEU A 461 2.90 -15.05 -19.11
C LEU A 461 1.48 -15.54 -19.44
N MET A 462 0.62 -14.67 -19.96
CA MET A 462 -0.76 -15.02 -20.32
C MET A 462 -0.82 -16.01 -21.49
N GLU A 463 0.12 -15.91 -22.45
CA GLU A 463 0.23 -16.79 -23.61
C GLU A 463 0.82 -18.18 -23.29
N ASN A 464 1.76 -18.25 -22.34
CA ASN A 464 2.48 -19.49 -22.00
C ASN A 464 1.82 -20.35 -20.92
N SER A 465 0.65 -19.95 -20.39
CA SER A 465 0.01 -20.52 -19.19
C SER A 465 -1.31 -21.23 -19.42
#